data_AF-A0A968DQL1-F1
#
_entry.id   AF-A0A968DQL1-F1
#
_cell.length_a   1.000
_cell.length_b   1.000
_cell.length_c   1.000
_cell.angle_alpha   90.00
_cell.angle_beta   90.00
_cell.angle_gamma   90.00
#
_symmetry.space_group_name_H-M   'P 1'
#
loop_
_entity.id
_entity.type
_entity.pdbx_description
1 polymer ?
#
loop_
_entity_poly.entity_id
_entity_poly.type
_entity_poly.pdbx_seq_one_letter_code
_entity_poly.pdbx_strand_id
1 'polypeptide(L)'
;MIKILKYRAVNKPPLVGFLDIEIDAWNLEIRDLSMIQMDGKRWFNLPTRPYTNENGEKKYAPIVKFTEDAVKKRFLSAVGHAFDEYCRLHQ
;
A
#
# COMPACT_ATOMS: atom_id res chain seq x y z
N MET A 1 -14.58 6.55 -4.50
CA MET A 1 -14.12 5.27 -5.08
C MET A 1 -12.61 5.24 -4.97
N ILE A 2 -12.00 4.07 -4.75
CA ILE A 2 -10.54 3.89 -4.85
C ILE A 2 -10.29 3.14 -6.16
N LYS A 3 -9.42 3.68 -7.01
CA LYS A 3 -9.00 3.03 -8.26
C LYS A 3 -7.53 2.66 -8.18
N ILE A 4 -7.18 1.48 -8.69
CA ILE A 4 -5.79 1.09 -8.90
C ILE A 4 -5.33 1.68 -10.21
N LEU A 5 -4.33 2.57 -10.16
CA LEU A 5 -3.74 3.19 -11.36
C LEU A 5 -2.67 2.30 -11.95
N LYS A 6 -1.85 1.71 -11.08
CA LYS A 6 -0.69 0.92 -11.47
C LYS A 6 -0.41 -0.15 -10.42
N TYR A 7 -0.03 -1.33 -10.87
CA TYR A 7 0.54 -2.37 -10.03
C TYR A 7 1.91 -2.78 -10.59
N ARG A 8 2.91 -2.82 -9.70
CA ARG A 8 4.29 -3.23 -10.01
C ARG A 8 4.67 -4.40 -9.10
N ALA A 9 4.69 -5.61 -9.66
CA ALA A 9 5.10 -6.80 -8.95
C ALA A 9 6.60 -6.76 -8.56
N VAL A 10 6.92 -7.38 -7.42
CA VAL A 10 8.28 -7.51 -6.89
C VAL A 10 8.48 -8.95 -6.45
N ASN A 11 9.54 -9.60 -6.96
CA ASN A 11 9.86 -10.99 -6.62
C ASN A 11 10.73 -11.08 -5.35
N LYS A 12 10.34 -10.39 -4.27
CA LYS A 12 11.14 -10.34 -3.03
C LYS A 12 10.25 -10.50 -1.77
N PRO A 13 9.74 -11.72 -1.50
CA PRO A 13 8.96 -11.97 -0.29
C PRO A 13 9.67 -11.46 0.98
N PRO A 14 8.92 -10.91 1.95
CA PRO A 14 7.46 -10.85 1.95
C PRO A 14 6.88 -9.69 1.13
N LEU A 15 7.71 -8.80 0.56
CA LEU A 15 7.29 -7.71 -0.32
C LEU A 15 7.00 -8.23 -1.73
N VAL A 16 5.73 -8.20 -2.12
CA VAL A 16 5.27 -8.78 -3.40
C VAL A 16 4.95 -7.76 -4.46
N GLY A 17 4.83 -6.48 -4.10
CA GLY A 17 4.64 -5.42 -5.09
C GLY A 17 4.37 -4.06 -4.51
N PHE A 18 4.17 -3.11 -5.41
CA PHE A 18 3.72 -1.76 -5.11
C PHE A 18 2.52 -1.40 -5.98
N LEU A 19 1.63 -0.55 -5.46
CA LEU A 19 0.53 -0.01 -6.22
C LEU A 19 0.42 1.51 -6.04
N ASP A 20 -0.05 2.14 -7.11
CA ASP A 20 -0.46 3.54 -7.12
C ASP A 20 -1.98 3.58 -7.20
N ILE A 21 -2.61 4.46 -6.42
CA ILE A 21 -4.06 4.58 -6.33
C ILE A 21 -4.55 6.01 -6.51
N GLU A 22 -5.76 6.14 -7.01
CA GLU A 22 -6.54 7.37 -7.04
C GLU A 22 -7.74 7.25 -6.11
N ILE A 23 -8.01 8.32 -5.36
CA ILE A 23 -9.20 8.48 -4.53
C ILE A 23 -10.04 9.61 -5.14
N ASP A 24 -11.00 9.25 -5.99
CA ASP A 24 -11.83 10.20 -6.76
C ASP A 24 -12.45 11.30 -5.90
N ALA A 25 -12.99 10.90 -4.74
CA ALA A 25 -13.70 11.82 -3.85
C ALA A 25 -12.80 12.93 -3.28
N TRP A 26 -11.48 12.72 -3.31
CA TRP A 26 -10.49 13.63 -2.76
C TRP A 26 -9.61 14.26 -3.85
N ASN A 27 -9.80 13.87 -5.12
CA ASN A 27 -8.91 14.22 -6.22
C ASN A 27 -7.43 14.01 -5.83
N LEU A 28 -7.15 12.87 -5.19
CA LEU A 28 -5.86 12.55 -4.58
C LEU A 28 -5.27 11.27 -5.15
N GLU A 29 -4.04 11.34 -5.62
CA GLU A 29 -3.21 10.19 -5.95
C GLU A 29 -2.27 9.85 -4.78
N ILE A 30 -2.16 8.57 -4.44
CA ILE A 30 -1.18 8.06 -3.48
C ILE A 30 -0.35 6.98 -4.17
N ARG A 31 0.97 7.21 -4.23
CA ARG A 31 1.93 6.35 -4.93
C ARG A 31 2.70 5.46 -3.98
N ASP A 32 3.15 4.31 -4.50
CA ASP A 32 4.05 3.37 -3.83
C ASP A 32 3.49 2.80 -2.51
N LEU A 33 2.21 2.45 -2.47
CA LEU A 33 1.70 1.59 -1.38
C LEU A 33 2.32 0.20 -1.55
N SER A 34 2.95 -0.32 -0.51
CA SER A 34 3.56 -1.64 -0.56
C SER A 34 2.53 -2.74 -0.32
N MET A 35 2.60 -3.82 -1.08
CA MET A 35 1.84 -5.05 -0.84
C MET A 35 2.77 -6.10 -0.23
N ILE A 36 2.38 -6.63 0.92
CA ILE A 36 3.10 -7.69 1.64
C ILE A 36 2.25 -8.95 1.61
N GLN A 37 2.89 -10.10 1.39
CA GLN A 37 2.26 -11.41 1.48
C GLN A 37 3.15 -12.38 2.26
N MET A 38 2.58 -12.98 3.30
CA MET A 38 3.26 -13.91 4.19
C MET A 38 2.23 -14.86 4.81
N ASP A 39 2.56 -16.14 4.94
CA ASP A 39 1.70 -17.17 5.56
C ASP A 39 0.27 -17.20 5.01
N GLY A 40 0.13 -17.08 3.68
CA GLY A 40 -1.16 -17.07 3.00
C GLY A 40 -2.00 -15.80 3.25
N LYS A 41 -1.51 -14.84 4.04
CA LYS A 41 -2.15 -13.55 4.28
C LYS A 41 -1.51 -12.47 3.44
N ARG A 42 -2.32 -11.50 3.01
CA ARG A 42 -1.87 -10.35 2.21
C ARG A 42 -2.39 -9.06 2.83
N TRP A 43 -1.54 -8.05 2.92
CA TRP A 43 -1.93 -6.73 3.41
C TRP A 43 -1.16 -5.62 2.69
N PHE A 44 -1.71 -4.41 2.77
CA PHE A 44 -1.14 -3.21 2.16
C PHE A 44 -0.60 -2.30 3.25
N ASN A 45 0.47 -1.57 2.95
CA ASN A 45 0.96 -0.49 3.81
C ASN A 45 0.94 0.83 3.05
N LEU A 46 0.80 1.91 3.82
CA LEU A 46 0.98 3.26 3.30
C LEU A 46 2.42 3.48 2.83
N PRO A 47 2.64 4.48 1.96
CA PRO A 47 3.98 4.78 1.46
C PRO A 47 4.92 5.13 2.60
N THR A 48 6.14 4.61 2.53
CA THR A 48 7.18 4.85 3.52
C THR A 48 8.46 5.32 2.84
N ARG A 49 9.23 6.14 3.54
CA ARG A 49 10.58 6.53 3.13
C ARG A 49 11.61 5.82 4.01
N PRO A 50 12.73 5.33 3.45
CA PRO A 50 13.82 4.81 4.24
C PRO A 50 14.53 5.96 4.97
N TYR A 51 15.02 5.70 6.18
CA TYR A 51 15.93 6.58 6.91
C TYR A 51 16.90 5.75 7.75
N THR A 52 18.02 6.35 8.12
CA THR A 52 18.98 5.74 9.04
C THR A 52 18.71 6.29 10.44
N ASN A 53 18.51 5.41 11.43
CA ASN A 53 18.37 5.84 12.82
C ASN A 53 19.74 6.14 13.46
N GLU A 54 19.72 6.60 14.71
CA GLU A 54 20.92 6.94 15.48
C GLU A 54 21.89 5.75 15.65
N ASN A 55 21.39 4.52 15.53
CA ASN A 55 22.17 3.28 15.62
C ASN A 55 22.74 2.82 14.26
N GLY A 56 22.57 3.60 13.19
CA GLY A 56 23.01 3.21 11.85
C GLY A 56 22.10 2.21 11.13
N GLU A 57 20.94 1.87 11.70
CA GLU A 57 20.01 0.90 11.12
C GLU A 57 19.08 1.55 10.10
N LYS A 58 18.85 0.86 8.99
CA LYS A 58 17.83 1.25 8.01
C LYS A 58 16.43 0.99 8.58
N LYS A 59 15.65 2.05 8.78
CA LYS A 59 14.24 2.03 9.18
C LYS A 59 13.37 2.67 8.11
N TYR A 60 12.06 2.56 8.28
CA TYR A 60 11.07 3.11 7.36
C TYR A 60 10.08 3.97 8.13
N ALA A 61 9.89 5.21 7.68
CA ALA A 61 8.94 6.15 8.26
C ALA A 61 7.77 6.37 7.28
N PRO A 62 6.52 6.41 7.77
CA PRO A 62 5.37 6.71 6.91
C PRO A 62 5.46 8.12 6.33
N ILE A 63 5.14 8.25 5.04
CA ILE A 63 5.02 9.55 4.35
C ILE A 63 3.64 10.15 4.61
N VAL A 64 2.61 9.30 4.63
CA VAL A 64 1.23 9.65 4.93
C VAL A 64 0.77 8.85 6.15
N LYS A 65 0.00 9.50 7.03
CA LYS A 65 -0.52 8.88 8.25
C LYS A 65 -1.97 9.30 8.47
N PHE A 66 -2.84 8.33 8.74
CA PHE A 66 -4.15 8.61 9.32
C PHE A 66 -4.01 8.89 10.81
N THR A 67 -4.74 9.88 11.31
CA THR A 67 -4.78 10.23 12.74
C THR A 67 -5.36 9.10 13.59
N GLU A 68 -6.23 8.27 13.00
CA GLU A 68 -6.86 7.13 13.66
C GLU A 68 -6.53 5.79 12.98
N ASP A 69 -6.14 4.80 13.77
CA ASP A 69 -5.81 3.46 13.27
C ASP A 69 -7.03 2.73 12.67
N ALA A 70 -8.22 2.95 13.24
CA ALA A 70 -9.46 2.38 12.71
C ALA A 70 -9.76 2.89 11.29
N VAL A 71 -9.51 4.18 11.02
CA VAL A 71 -9.66 4.77 9.68
C VAL A 71 -8.64 4.16 8.72
N LYS A 72 -7.37 4.05 9.15
CA LYS A 72 -6.31 3.40 8.37
C LYS A 72 -6.69 1.97 7.96
N LYS A 73 -7.19 1.16 8.91
CA LYS A 73 -7.61 -0.22 8.66
C LYS A 73 -8.74 -0.30 7.63
N ARG A 74 -9.78 0.53 7.77
CA ARG A 74 -10.88 0.62 6.79
C ARG A 74 -10.37 1.02 5.41
N PHE A 75 -9.49 2.01 5.35
CA PHE A 75 -8.87 2.45 4.10
C PHE A 75 -8.08 1.32 3.42
N LEU A 76 -7.19 0.65 4.14
CA LEU A 76 -6.40 -0.45 3.57
C LEU A 76 -7.24 -1.66 3.16
N SER A 77 -8.35 -1.93 3.86
CA SER A 77 -9.33 -2.93 3.43
C SER A 77 -9.99 -2.54 2.11
N ALA A 78 -10.39 -1.27 1.96
CA ALA A 78 -10.98 -0.77 0.71
C ALA A 78 -9.99 -0.82 -0.46
N VAL A 79 -8.70 -0.52 -0.20
CA VAL A 79 -7.62 -0.72 -1.19
C VAL A 79 -7.53 -2.20 -1.59
N GLY A 80 -7.64 -3.12 -0.64
CA GLY A 80 -7.65 -4.56 -0.93
C GLY A 80 -8.80 -4.98 -1.85
N HIS A 81 -10.01 -4.52 -1.57
CA HIS A 81 -11.16 -4.79 -2.44
C HIS A 81 -10.97 -4.20 -3.85
N ALA A 82 -10.45 -2.98 -3.96
CA ALA A 82 -10.14 -2.36 -5.25
C ALA A 82 -9.06 -3.14 -6.02
N PHE A 83 -8.05 -3.66 -5.31
CA PHE A 83 -7.01 -4.48 -5.90
C PHE A 83 -7.53 -5.84 -6.38
N ASP A 84 -8.43 -6.48 -5.63
CA ASP A 84 -9.06 -7.73 -6.06
C ASP A 84 -9.92 -7.55 -7.32
N GLU A 85 -10.59 -6.41 -7.44
CA GLU A 85 -11.31 -6.04 -8.66
C GLU A 85 -10.34 -5.80 -9.83
N TYR A 86 -9.29 -5.02 -9.60
CA TYR A 86 -8.26 -4.75 -10.60
C TYR A 86 -7.65 -6.05 -11.16
N CYS A 87 -7.29 -7.00 -10.29
CA CYS A 87 -6.77 -8.29 -10.70
C CYS A 87 -7.77 -9.10 -11.53
N ARG A 88 -9.07 -9.08 -11.19
CA ARG A 88 -10.10 -9.78 -11.98
C ARG A 88 -10.26 -9.22 -13.39
N LEU A 89 -10.05 -7.92 -13.58
CA LEU A 89 -10.17 -7.25 -14.88
C LEU A 89 -8.91 -7.34 -15.76
N HIS A 90 -7.76 -7.69 -15.18
CA HIS A 90 -6.45 -7.70 -15.86
C HIS A 90 -5.80 -9.10 -15.84
N GLN A 91 -6.62 -10.15 -15.75
CA GLN A 91 -6.22 -11.56 -15.92
C GLN A 91 -6.12 -11.96 -17.39
#